data_AF-A0A3D2JA53-F1
#
_entry.id   AF-A0A3D2JA53-F1
#
_cell.length_a   1.000
_cell.length_b   1.000
_cell.length_c   1.000
_cell.angle_alpha   90.00
_cell.angle_beta   90.00
_cell.angle_gamma   90.00
#
_symmetry.space_group_name_H-M   'P 1'
#
loop_
_entity.id
_entity.type
_entity.pdbx_description
1 polymer ?
#
loop_
_entity_poly.entity_id
_entity_poly.type
_entity_poly.pdbx_seq_one_letter_code
_entity_poly.pdbx_strand_id
1 'polypeptide(L)' 'MGVERAVIRWYAQRQLLLEEVATLDEKIAADTVHSLSQEERVRVEEQKAEAKRRLHLLGPCPTPMMG' A
#
# COMPACT_ATOMS: atom_id res chain seq x y z
N MET A 1 -22.16 -15.39 -2.89
CA MET A 1 -21.30 -15.81 -1.77
C MET A 1 -19.79 -15.82 -2.06
N GLY A 2 -19.26 -16.45 -3.11
CA GLY A 2 -17.79 -16.55 -3.32
C GLY A 2 -17.12 -15.25 -3.77
N VAL A 3 -17.71 -14.57 -4.76
CA VAL A 3 -17.13 -13.35 -5.35
C VAL A 3 -17.22 -12.15 -4.41
N GLU A 4 -18.30 -12.01 -3.65
CA GLU A 4 -18.45 -10.94 -2.65
C GLU A 4 -17.34 -10.98 -1.60
N ARG A 5 -16.97 -12.19 -1.13
CA ARG A 5 -15.85 -12.37 -0.19
C ARG A 5 -14.51 -12.04 -0.85
N ALA A 6 -14.33 -12.33 -2.13
CA ALA A 6 -13.13 -11.97 -2.88
C ALA A 6 -13.00 -10.46 -3.07
N VAL A 7 -14.10 -9.77 -3.39
CA VAL A 7 -14.17 -8.29 -3.48
C VAL A 7 -13.87 -7.64 -2.14
N ILE A 8 -14.49 -8.14 -1.05
CA ILE A 8 -14.23 -7.62 0.31
C ILE A 8 -12.76 -7.79 0.68
N ARG A 9 -12.17 -8.96 0.43
CA ARG A 9 -10.74 -9.21 0.69
C ARG A 9 -9.85 -8.30 -0.15
N TRP A 10 -10.15 -8.14 -1.44
CA TRP A 10 -9.41 -7.24 -2.31
C TRP A 10 -9.46 -5.80 -1.81
N TYR A 11 -10.65 -5.33 -1.43
CA TYR A 11 -10.82 -3.97 -0.92
C TYR A 11 -10.07 -3.75 0.40
N ALA A 12 -10.18 -4.70 1.34
CA ALA A 12 -9.44 -4.64 2.60
C ALA A 12 -7.93 -4.62 2.36
N GLN A 13 -7.42 -5.48 1.48
CA GLN A 13 -5.99 -5.53 1.15
C GLN A 13 -5.52 -4.27 0.43
N ARG A 14 -6.35 -3.68 -0.44
CA ARG A 14 -6.06 -2.41 -1.09
C ARG A 14 -6.02 -1.26 -0.09
N GLN A 15 -6.96 -1.19 0.85
CA GLN A 15 -6.98 -0.16 1.89
C GLN A 15 -5.73 -0.25 2.77
N LEU A 16 -5.37 -1.44 3.23
CA LEU A 16 -4.14 -1.64 4.01
C LEU A 16 -2.88 -1.16 3.27
N LEU A 17 -2.75 -1.48 1.98
CA LEU A 17 -1.60 -1.03 1.18
C LEU A 17 -1.60 0.49 0.96
N LEU A 18 -2.77 1.12 0.84
CA LEU A 18 -2.87 2.58 0.72
C LEU A 18 -2.52 3.28 2.04
N GLU A 19 -3.00 2.74 3.17
CA GLU A 19 -2.65 3.22 4.50
C GLU A 19 -1.14 3.07 4.75
N GLU A 20 -0.55 1.92 4.38
CA GLU A 20 0.89 1.70 4.48
C GLU A 20 1.69 2.76 3.70
N VAL A 21 1.30 3.04 2.45
CA VAL A 21 1.93 4.11 1.65
C VAL A 21 1.74 5.48 2.30
N ALA A 22 0.55 5.80 2.83
CA ALA A 22 0.29 7.07 3.48
C ALA A 22 1.15 7.27 4.74
N THR A 23 1.27 6.23 5.59
CA THR A 23 2.13 6.30 6.78
C THR A 23 3.61 6.45 6.43
N LEU A 24 4.07 5.83 5.34
CA LEU A 24 5.43 6.00 4.84
C LEU A 24 5.64 7.41 4.26
N ASP A 25 4.64 7.98 3.59
CA ASP A 25 4.66 9.36 3.11
C ASP A 25 4.71 10.36 4.28
N GLU A 26 3.96 10.12 5.35
CA GLU A 26 4.01 10.94 6.57
C GLU A 26 5.36 10.85 7.26
N LYS A 27 6.00 9.66 7.29
CA LYS A 27 7.37 9.51 7.80
C LYS A 27 8.36 10.34 6.98
N ILE A 28 8.33 10.24 5.65
CA ILE A 28 9.19 11.04 4.76
C ILE A 28 8.92 12.54 4.94
N ALA A 29 7.66 12.94 5.13
CA ALA A 29 7.31 14.33 5.40
C ALA A 29 7.84 14.77 6.78
N ALA A 30 7.74 13.93 7.81
CA ALA A 30 8.27 14.18 9.14
C ALA A 30 9.81 14.20 9.17
N ASP A 31 10.49 13.49 8.27
CA ASP A 31 11.95 13.51 8.11
C ASP A 31 12.52 14.88 7.71
N THR A 32 11.68 15.76 7.17
CA THR A 32 12.07 17.16 6.94
C THR A 32 12.25 17.92 8.26
N VAL A 33 11.63 17.44 9.34
CA VAL A 33 11.66 18.04 10.69
C VAL A 33 12.55 17.24 11.65
N HIS A 34 12.56 15.91 11.54
CA HIS A 34 13.47 15.01 12.26
C HIS A 34 14.54 14.53 11.29
N SER A 35 15.80 14.93 11.49
CA SER A 35 16.94 14.51 10.66
C SER A 35 17.18 13.00 10.75
N LEU A 36 16.35 12.18 10.07
CA LEU A 36 16.63 10.76 9.91
C LEU A 36 17.96 10.58 9.20
N SER A 37 18.65 9.49 9.57
CA SER A 37 19.87 9.10 8.88
C SER A 37 19.57 8.84 7.41
N GLN A 38 20.56 9.10 6.55
CA GLN A 38 20.45 8.83 5.11
C GLN A 38 20.07 7.36 4.85
N GLU A 39 20.53 6.43 5.68
CA GLU A 39 20.19 5.01 5.61
C GLU A 39 18.72 4.73 5.92
N GLU A 40 18.14 5.48 6.87
CA GLU A 40 16.72 5.34 7.23
C GLU A 40 15.83 5.89 6.12
N ARG A 41 16.21 7.02 5.52
CA ARG A 41 15.51 7.59 4.35
C ARG A 41 15.45 6.60 3.19
N VAL A 42 16.59 6.00 2.84
CA VAL A 42 16.66 4.99 1.78
C VAL A 42 15.76 3.79 2.10
N ARG A 43 15.77 3.30 3.34
CA ARG A 43 14.90 2.20 3.76
C ARG A 43 13.41 2.54 3.67
N VAL A 44 13.01 3.75 4.09
CA VAL A 44 11.61 4.20 4.02
C VAL A 44 11.16 4.36 2.56
N GLU A 45 12.02 4.87 1.69
CA GLU A 45 11.76 4.95 0.24
C GLU A 45 11.65 3.56 -0.41
N GLU A 46 12.51 2.62 -0.04
CA GLU A 46 12.45 1.22 -0.50
C GLU A 46 11.14 0.55 -0.06
N GLN A 47 10.74 0.71 1.20
CA GLN A 47 9.47 0.21 1.72
C GLN A 47 8.28 0.80 0.97
N LYS A 48 8.32 2.10 0.66
CA LYS A 48 7.28 2.77 -0.13
C LYS A 48 7.22 2.23 -1.55
N ALA A 49 8.36 2.01 -2.18
CA ALA A 49 8.43 1.43 -3.51
C ALA A 49 7.88 -0.01 -3.52
N GLU A 50 8.16 -0.79 -2.48
CA GLU A 50 7.63 -2.15 -2.32
C GLU A 50 6.11 -2.15 -2.11
N ALA A 51 5.58 -1.31 -1.23
CA ALA A 51 4.15 -1.17 -0.99
C ALA A 51 3.39 -0.76 -2.28
N LYS A 52 3.96 0.17 -3.07
CA LYS A 52 3.43 0.54 -4.38
C LYS A 52 3.46 -0.61 -5.39
N ARG A 53 4.53 -1.41 -5.40
CA ARG A 53 4.60 -2.63 -6.25
C ARG A 53 3.53 -3.64 -5.84
N ARG A 54 3.34 -3.89 -4.54
CA ARG A 54 2.29 -4.78 -4.03
C ARG A 54 0.90 -4.29 -4.42
N LEU A 55 0.65 -2.98 -4.36
CA LEU A 55 -0.61 -2.38 -4.79
C LEU A 55 -0.84 -2.55 -6.30
N HIS A 56 0.20 -2.41 -7.12
CA HIS A 56 0.13 -2.67 -8.55
C HIS A 56 -0.11 -4.16 -8.85
N LEU A 57 0.53 -5.06 -8.10
CA LEU A 57 0.37 -6.51 -8.23
C LEU A 57 -1.00 -7.01 -7.74
N LEU A 58 -1.68 -6.26 -6.87
CA LEU A 58 -3.04 -6.57 -6.42
C LEU A 58 -4.03 -6.66 -7.61
N GLY A 59 -3.72 -6.00 -8.73
CA GLY A 59 -4.48 -6.10 -9.96
C GLY A 59 -5.89 -5.50 -9.86
N PRO A 60 -6.72 -5.68 -10.90
CA PRO A 60 -8.09 -5.16 -10.93
C PRO A 60 -8.98 -5.84 -9.89
N CYS A 61 -9.99 -5.10 -9.40
CA CYS A 61 -10.99 -5.64 -8.49
C CYS A 61 -11.67 -6.87 -9.12
N PRO A 62 -11.78 -8.01 -8.40
CA PRO A 62 -12.45 -9.19 -8.92
C PRO A 62 -13.90 -8.84 -9.26
N THR A 63 -14.23 -8.87 -10.55
CA THR A 63 -15.59 -8.58 -11.00
C THR A 63 -16.47 -9.81 -10.76
N PRO A 64 -17.71 -9.65 -10.27
CA PRO A 64 -18.68 -10.73 -10.35
C PRO A 64 -18.88 -11.05 -11.83
N MET A 65 -18.46 -12.24 -12.26
CA MET A 65 -18.93 -12.82 -13.52
C MET A 65 -20.45 -12.92 -13.37
N MET A 66 -21.19 -12.00 -14.00
CA MET A 66 -22.63 -12.17 -14.19
C MET A 66 -22.83 -13.45 -15.00
N GLY A 67 -23.38 -14.46 -14.33
CA GLY A 67 -23.86 -15.71 -14.89
C GLY A 67 -25.12 -16.11 -14.16
#